data_AF-A0A930VTC5-F1
#
_entry.id   AF-A0A930VTC5-F1
#
_cell.length_a   1.000
_cell.length_b   1.000
_cell.length_c   1.000
_cell.angle_alpha   90.00
_cell.angle_beta   90.00
_cell.angle_gamma   90.00
#
_symmetry.space_group_name_H-M   'P 1'
#
loop_
_entity.id
_entity.type
_entity.pdbx_description
1 polymer ?
#
loop_
_entity_poly.entity_id
_entity_poly.type
_entity_poly.pdbx_seq_one_letter_code
_entity_poly.pdbx_strand_id
1 'polypeptide(L)'
;MRRLLGPFLLLCVLALVGCADSGSSTATDHATPSPTFSDPAPTEPMTIAIVSETAAGGEVDVHAVRMDDDASRQELTGQFQRGSLPEKISSAIEAATIPDGYAVWGAVVAIGCDVPEAVIATPSGDGWVFEPQMPSETMQECFAPVTSVALVAAPAPVRG
;
A
#
# COMPACT_ATOMS: atom_id res chain seq x y z
N MET A 1 -37.38 -9.70 -14.44
CA MET A 1 -37.82 -10.74 -13.48
C MET A 1 -37.14 -10.47 -12.15
N ARG A 2 -37.80 -9.70 -11.27
CA ARG A 2 -38.17 -10.05 -9.88
C ARG A 2 -37.06 -10.72 -9.03
N ARG A 3 -36.43 -9.87 -8.21
CA ARG A 3 -36.11 -9.95 -6.75
C ARG A 3 -35.51 -11.24 -6.21
N LEU A 4 -34.45 -11.10 -5.40
CA LEU A 4 -34.37 -11.67 -4.04
C LEU A 4 -33.40 -10.82 -3.19
N LEU A 5 -33.97 -9.84 -2.48
CA LEU A 5 -33.39 -9.19 -1.30
C LEU A 5 -33.50 -10.19 -0.14
N GLY A 6 -32.39 -10.54 0.50
CA GLY A 6 -32.36 -11.35 1.72
C GLY A 6 -31.70 -10.60 2.86
N PRO A 7 -32.47 -10.08 3.83
CA PRO A 7 -31.96 -9.58 5.10
C PRO A 7 -32.10 -10.68 6.18
N PHE A 8 -30.98 -11.12 6.73
CA PHE A 8 -30.91 -11.93 7.97
C PHE A 8 -29.75 -11.34 8.79
N LEU A 9 -29.97 -10.52 9.83
CA LEU A 9 -30.59 -10.75 11.15
C LEU A 9 -29.71 -11.62 12.07
N LEU A 10 -29.54 -11.11 13.29
CA LEU A 10 -28.92 -11.66 14.51
C LEU A 10 -27.40 -11.46 14.67
N LEU A 11 -26.89 -10.66 15.63
CA LEU A 11 -27.08 -10.60 17.09
C LEU A 11 -26.17 -11.61 17.84
N CYS A 12 -25.00 -11.13 18.26
CA CYS A 12 -24.11 -11.73 19.28
C CYS A 12 -23.56 -10.57 20.15
N VAL A 13 -24.22 -10.24 21.26
CA VAL A 13 -23.96 -10.71 22.64
C VAL A 13 -22.77 -9.99 23.29
N LEU A 14 -23.13 -9.13 24.25
CA LEU A 14 -22.29 -8.60 25.32
C LEU A 14 -21.83 -9.72 26.28
N ALA A 15 -20.57 -9.67 26.69
CA ALA A 15 -20.06 -10.23 27.95
C ALA A 15 -18.79 -9.42 28.34
N LEU A 16 -18.84 -8.57 29.37
CA LEU A 16 -18.65 -8.86 30.81
C LEU A 16 -17.17 -8.96 31.24
N VAL A 17 -16.76 -7.94 32.01
CA VAL A 17 -16.07 -8.02 33.32
C VAL A 17 -14.70 -8.73 33.37
N GLY A 18 -13.67 -7.93 33.65
CA GLY A 18 -12.38 -8.37 34.21
C GLY A 18 -11.83 -7.33 35.18
N CYS A 19 -12.16 -7.48 36.47
CA CYS A 19 -11.55 -6.82 37.64
C CYS A 19 -10.07 -7.23 37.77
N ALA A 20 -9.16 -6.27 37.95
CA ALA A 20 -8.65 -5.78 39.23
C ALA A 20 -7.77 -6.80 39.98
N ASP A 21 -6.46 -6.56 39.97
CA ASP A 21 -5.54 -7.00 41.03
C ASP A 21 -4.55 -5.86 41.35
N SER A 22 -4.43 -5.56 42.64
CA SER A 22 -3.68 -4.43 43.20
C SER A 22 -2.48 -4.98 43.96
N GLY A 23 -1.32 -5.04 43.30
CA GLY A 23 -0.04 -5.32 43.91
C GLY A 23 0.71 -4.04 44.27
N SER A 24 0.68 -3.66 45.56
CA SER A 24 1.48 -2.58 46.11
C SER A 24 2.88 -3.10 46.47
N SER A 25 3.90 -2.64 45.75
CA SER A 25 5.31 -2.77 46.12
C SER A 25 6.00 -1.43 45.88
N THR A 26 6.12 -0.63 46.94
CA THR A 26 6.97 0.56 46.97
C THR A 26 8.44 0.14 47.12
N ALA A 27 9.16 0.12 46.01
CA ALA A 27 10.61 0.19 45.99
C ALA A 27 11.00 1.54 45.38
N THR A 28 11.56 2.44 46.20
CA THR A 28 12.16 3.70 45.75
C THR A 28 13.48 3.37 45.08
N ASP A 29 13.42 3.03 43.79
CA ASP A 29 14.61 2.80 42.98
C ASP A 29 14.90 4.03 42.12
N HIS A 30 16.18 4.38 42.10
CA HIS A 30 16.70 5.66 41.64
C HIS A 30 16.63 5.73 40.11
N ALA A 31 15.58 6.37 39.56
CA ALA A 31 15.41 6.51 38.11
C ALA A 31 16.46 7.47 37.53
N THR A 32 17.57 6.91 37.08
CA THR A 32 18.37 7.50 36.00
C THR A 32 17.43 7.69 34.81
N PRO A 33 17.29 8.89 34.22
CA PRO A 33 16.49 9.03 33.02
C PRO A 33 17.14 8.19 31.91
N SER A 34 16.55 7.02 31.63
CA SER A 34 16.82 6.31 30.38
C SER A 34 16.53 7.29 29.25
N PRO A 35 17.43 7.45 28.26
CA PRO A 35 17.10 8.22 27.08
C PRO A 35 15.85 7.59 26.48
N THR A 36 14.76 8.35 26.45
CA THR A 36 13.61 8.01 25.62
C THR A 36 14.11 8.06 24.20
N PHE A 37 14.45 6.89 23.63
CA PHE A 37 14.58 6.75 22.20
C PHE A 37 13.18 6.97 21.64
N SER A 38 12.88 8.23 21.30
CA SER A 38 11.84 8.50 20.31
C SER A 38 12.35 7.85 19.04
N ASP A 39 11.77 6.70 18.70
CA ASP A 39 11.98 6.10 17.38
C ASP A 39 11.74 7.22 16.35
N PRO A 40 12.69 7.53 15.47
CA PRO A 40 12.47 8.57 14.47
C PRO A 40 11.22 8.18 13.69
N ALA A 41 10.29 9.14 13.58
CA ALA A 41 9.09 8.93 12.77
C ALA A 41 9.52 8.40 11.40
N PRO A 42 8.84 7.39 10.85
CA PRO A 42 9.18 6.85 9.56
C PRO A 42 9.06 7.94 8.49
N THR A 43 10.19 8.30 7.87
CA THR A 43 10.23 9.48 6.99
C THR A 43 10.32 9.10 5.51
N GLU A 44 10.89 7.94 5.18
CA GLU A 44 11.22 7.62 3.80
C GLU A 44 10.31 6.53 3.21
N PRO A 45 9.75 6.75 2.00
CA PRO A 45 9.06 5.72 1.25
C PRO A 45 9.97 4.57 0.86
N MET A 46 9.41 3.37 0.78
CA MET A 46 10.10 2.14 0.40
C MET A 46 9.37 1.48 -0.75
N THR A 47 10.08 1.26 -1.86
CA THR A 47 9.53 0.52 -2.99
C THR A 47 9.30 -0.94 -2.59
N ILE A 48 8.06 -1.40 -2.73
CA ILE A 48 7.68 -2.80 -2.54
C ILE A 48 8.02 -3.59 -3.80
N ALA A 49 7.50 -3.12 -4.94
CA ALA A 49 7.68 -3.76 -6.23
C ALA A 49 7.35 -2.81 -7.38
N ILE A 50 7.90 -3.10 -8.55
CA ILE A 50 7.39 -2.63 -9.84
C ILE A 50 6.86 -3.87 -10.55
N VAL A 51 5.54 -3.94 -10.68
CA VAL A 51 4.84 -5.08 -11.27
C VAL A 51 4.50 -4.74 -12.71
N SER A 52 4.93 -5.59 -13.64
CA SER A 52 4.75 -5.33 -15.06
C SER A 52 4.10 -6.48 -15.81
N GLU A 53 3.33 -6.14 -16.85
CA GLU A 53 2.72 -7.11 -17.74
C GLU A 53 2.50 -6.54 -19.15
N THR A 54 2.85 -7.35 -20.15
CA THR A 54 2.64 -7.02 -21.56
C THR A 54 1.15 -7.01 -21.90
N ALA A 55 0.71 -5.96 -22.59
CA ALA A 55 -0.66 -5.80 -23.11
C ALA A 55 -1.76 -5.85 -22.04
N ALA A 56 -1.46 -5.45 -20.80
CA ALA A 56 -2.46 -5.34 -19.75
C ALA A 56 -3.44 -4.16 -19.97
N GLY A 57 -3.01 -3.12 -20.69
CA GLY A 57 -3.81 -1.91 -20.93
C GLY A 57 -3.72 -0.94 -19.75
N GLY A 58 -4.80 -0.21 -19.50
CA GLY A 58 -4.86 0.83 -18.46
C GLY A 58 -4.43 2.21 -18.95
N GLU A 59 -4.34 3.15 -18.01
CA GLU A 59 -4.02 4.54 -18.23
C GLU A 59 -2.87 4.93 -17.29
N VAL A 60 -1.89 5.69 -17.77
CA VAL A 60 -0.83 6.19 -16.90
C VAL A 60 -1.41 7.28 -16.01
N ASP A 61 -1.36 7.05 -14.71
CA ASP A 61 -1.59 8.05 -13.68
C ASP A 61 -0.54 7.88 -12.58
N VAL A 62 0.30 8.90 -12.43
CA VAL A 62 1.40 8.93 -11.47
C VAL A 62 0.94 9.35 -10.07
N HIS A 63 -0.32 9.77 -9.90
CA HIS A 63 -0.88 10.05 -8.59
C HIS A 63 -1.22 8.72 -7.92
N ALA A 64 -0.49 8.41 -6.85
CA ALA A 64 -0.65 7.15 -6.18
C ALA A 64 -1.97 7.10 -5.42
N VAL A 65 -2.68 5.99 -5.59
CA VAL A 65 -3.86 5.67 -4.80
C VAL A 65 -3.47 4.80 -3.62
N ARG A 66 -4.21 4.91 -2.54
CA ARG A 66 -4.01 4.08 -1.35
C ARG A 66 -4.56 2.69 -1.61
N MET A 67 -3.85 1.64 -1.19
CA MET A 67 -4.15 0.24 -1.55
C MET A 67 -4.49 -0.63 -0.32
N ASP A 68 -4.90 0.00 0.78
CA ASP A 68 -5.20 -0.69 2.04
C ASP A 68 -6.61 -1.30 2.09
N ASP A 69 -7.51 -0.88 1.22
CA ASP A 69 -8.85 -1.44 1.10
C ASP A 69 -9.11 -2.08 -0.27
N ASP A 70 -10.10 -2.99 -0.31
CA ASP A 70 -10.46 -3.73 -1.53
C ASP A 70 -11.06 -2.83 -2.62
N ALA A 71 -11.76 -1.76 -2.26
CA ALA A 71 -12.42 -0.90 -3.23
C ALA A 71 -11.40 -0.07 -4.01
N SER A 72 -10.43 0.54 -3.32
CA SER A 72 -9.34 1.28 -3.96
C SER A 72 -8.46 0.36 -4.83
N ARG A 73 -8.22 -0.88 -4.38
CA ARG A 73 -7.53 -1.89 -5.21
C ARG A 73 -8.33 -2.25 -6.46
N GLN A 74 -9.65 -2.42 -6.35
CA GLN A 74 -10.52 -2.69 -7.50
C GLN A 74 -10.59 -1.51 -8.46
N GLU A 75 -10.58 -0.28 -7.96
CA GLU A 75 -10.52 0.93 -8.79
C GLU A 75 -9.24 0.95 -9.64
N LEU A 76 -8.08 0.77 -9.00
CA LEU A 76 -6.81 0.72 -9.74
C LEU A 76 -6.74 -0.46 -10.69
N THR A 77 -7.19 -1.66 -10.28
CA THR A 77 -7.04 -2.86 -11.11
C THR A 77 -8.12 -3.01 -12.18
N GLY A 78 -9.27 -2.36 -12.02
CA GLY A 78 -10.40 -2.42 -12.95
C GLY A 78 -10.12 -1.82 -14.33
N GLN A 79 -9.07 -1.01 -14.45
CA GLN A 79 -8.64 -0.44 -15.72
C GLN A 79 -7.89 -1.43 -16.63
N PHE A 80 -7.39 -2.54 -16.07
CA PHE A 80 -6.65 -3.54 -16.84
C PHE A 80 -7.62 -4.42 -17.62
N GLN A 81 -7.36 -4.57 -18.91
CA GLN A 81 -8.28 -5.24 -19.84
C GLN A 81 -7.98 -6.73 -19.96
N ARG A 82 -6.74 -7.13 -19.66
CA ARG A 82 -6.20 -8.48 -19.85
C ARG A 82 -5.09 -8.77 -18.86
N GLY A 83 -4.76 -10.05 -18.76
CA GLY A 83 -3.58 -10.50 -18.06
C GLY A 83 -3.83 -10.82 -16.59
N SER A 84 -2.72 -11.02 -15.87
CA SER A 84 -2.64 -11.41 -14.46
C SER A 84 -2.15 -10.27 -13.55
N LEU A 85 -2.21 -9.03 -14.04
CA LEU A 85 -1.66 -7.87 -13.34
C LEU A 85 -2.34 -7.64 -11.97
N PRO A 86 -3.67 -7.76 -11.82
CA PRO A 86 -4.33 -7.67 -10.51
C PRO A 86 -3.83 -8.72 -9.49
N GLU A 87 -3.63 -9.96 -9.93
CA GLU A 87 -3.14 -11.05 -9.07
C GLU A 87 -1.69 -10.82 -8.66
N LYS A 88 -0.85 -10.35 -9.59
CA LYS A 88 0.56 -10.00 -9.28
C LYS A 88 0.66 -8.83 -8.30
N ILE A 89 -0.19 -7.81 -8.43
CA ILE A 89 -0.27 -6.70 -7.48
C ILE A 89 -0.64 -7.22 -6.09
N SER A 90 -1.70 -8.03 -6.00
CA SER A 90 -2.15 -8.60 -4.73
C SER A 90 -1.06 -9.45 -4.08
N SER A 91 -0.41 -10.31 -4.88
CA SER A 91 0.69 -11.17 -4.42
C SER A 91 1.89 -10.36 -3.92
N ALA A 92 2.23 -9.26 -4.59
CA ALA A 92 3.33 -8.39 -4.18
C ALA A 92 3.03 -7.65 -2.86
N ILE A 93 1.78 -7.23 -2.65
CA ILE A 93 1.35 -6.60 -1.40
C ILE A 93 1.37 -7.61 -0.25
N GLU A 94 0.86 -8.83 -0.47
CA GLU A 94 0.82 -9.89 0.55
C GLU A 94 2.22 -10.37 0.96
N ALA A 95 3.19 -10.35 0.05
CA ALA A 95 4.57 -10.71 0.32
C ALA A 95 5.38 -9.61 1.02
N ALA A 96 4.86 -8.39 1.10
CA ALA A 96 5.58 -7.23 1.62
C ALA A 96 5.50 -7.15 3.15
N THR A 97 6.64 -6.87 3.79
CA THR A 97 6.67 -6.45 5.19
C THR A 97 6.47 -4.94 5.25
N ILE A 98 5.29 -4.50 5.70
CA ILE A 98 4.95 -3.08 5.85
C ILE A 98 5.25 -2.63 7.29
N PRO A 99 6.12 -1.63 7.53
CA PRO A 99 6.38 -1.16 8.87
C PRO A 99 5.16 -0.45 9.47
N ASP A 100 5.13 -0.39 10.80
CA ASP A 100 4.08 0.35 11.51
C ASP A 100 4.09 1.84 11.09
N GLY A 101 2.88 2.40 10.93
CA GLY A 101 2.70 3.78 10.47
C GLY A 101 2.83 4.00 8.96
N TYR A 102 3.09 2.96 8.17
CA TYR A 102 3.06 3.01 6.71
C TYR A 102 1.72 2.55 6.13
N ALA A 103 1.40 3.04 4.94
CA ALA A 103 0.37 2.51 4.07
C ALA A 103 0.96 2.09 2.73
N VAL A 104 0.31 1.16 2.04
CA VAL A 104 0.66 0.77 0.68
C VAL A 104 -0.02 1.73 -0.30
N TRP A 105 0.76 2.21 -1.26
CA TRP A 105 0.34 3.11 -2.32
C TRP A 105 0.69 2.48 -3.68
N GLY A 106 -0.18 2.66 -4.67
CA GLY A 106 -0.02 2.09 -6.01
C GLY A 106 -0.32 3.12 -7.10
N ALA A 107 0.42 3.07 -8.20
CA ALA A 107 0.15 3.91 -9.37
C ALA A 107 0.57 3.19 -10.66
N VAL A 108 -0.13 3.44 -11.77
CA VAL A 108 0.31 3.02 -13.11
C VAL A 108 1.32 4.04 -13.60
N VAL A 109 2.61 3.74 -13.44
CA VAL A 109 3.69 4.71 -13.66
C VAL A 109 4.19 4.75 -15.10
N ALA A 110 3.99 3.68 -15.87
CA ALA A 110 4.43 3.63 -17.25
C ALA A 110 3.59 2.64 -18.08
N ILE A 111 3.37 2.99 -19.35
CA ILE A 111 2.92 2.07 -20.39
C ILE A 111 3.84 2.29 -21.59
N GLY A 112 4.69 1.32 -21.90
CA GLY A 112 5.73 1.48 -22.91
C GLY A 112 6.52 0.21 -23.18
N CYS A 113 7.60 0.31 -23.96
CA CYS A 113 8.45 -0.85 -24.26
C CYS A 113 9.34 -1.25 -23.08
N ASP A 114 9.74 -0.28 -22.27
CA ASP A 114 10.66 -0.46 -21.16
C ASP A 114 9.90 -0.51 -19.82
N VAL A 115 10.45 -1.28 -18.89
CA VAL A 115 9.98 -1.34 -17.50
C VAL A 115 10.86 -0.40 -16.67
N PRO A 116 10.29 0.49 -15.82
CA PRO A 116 11.09 1.30 -14.91
C PRO A 116 11.92 0.42 -13.96
N GLU A 117 13.16 0.80 -13.69
CA GLU A 117 14.06 0.09 -12.76
C GLU A 117 13.79 0.47 -11.29
N ALA A 118 13.32 1.69 -11.08
CA ALA A 118 12.96 2.22 -9.77
C ALA A 118 11.80 3.22 -9.89
N VAL A 119 11.30 3.65 -8.74
CA VAL A 119 10.31 4.73 -8.61
C VAL A 119 10.72 5.64 -7.46
N ILE A 120 10.57 6.94 -7.65
CA ILE A 120 10.72 7.93 -6.58
C ILE A 120 9.32 8.37 -6.16
N ALA A 121 8.99 8.21 -4.88
CA ALA A 121 7.74 8.68 -4.32
C ALA A 121 7.94 10.03 -3.64
N THR A 122 7.23 11.06 -4.11
CA THR A 122 7.28 12.41 -3.55
C THR A 122 5.93 12.78 -2.93
N PRO A 123 5.88 13.38 -1.73
CA PRO A 123 4.63 13.84 -1.13
C PRO A 123 3.91 14.86 -2.02
N SER A 124 2.59 14.73 -2.16
CA SER A 124 1.75 15.67 -2.89
C SER A 124 0.37 15.79 -2.24
N GLY A 125 0.14 16.89 -1.51
CA GLY A 125 -1.06 17.05 -0.67
C GLY A 125 -1.15 15.95 0.38
N ASP A 126 -2.28 15.23 0.40
CA ASP A 126 -2.52 14.09 1.31
C ASP A 126 -2.08 12.73 0.72
N GLY A 127 -1.44 12.73 -0.45
CA GLY A 127 -1.02 11.54 -1.17
C GLY A 127 0.41 11.61 -1.68
N TRP A 128 0.69 10.83 -2.73
CA TRP A 128 2.03 10.68 -3.30
C TRP A 128 1.97 10.79 -4.82
N VAL A 129 3.02 11.34 -5.42
CA VAL A 129 3.27 11.29 -6.85
C VAL A 129 4.49 10.40 -7.09
N PHE A 130 4.37 9.49 -8.05
CA PHE A 130 5.40 8.52 -8.39
C PHE A 130 6.11 8.91 -9.68
N GLU A 131 7.42 9.09 -9.60
CA GLU A 131 8.28 9.34 -10.75
C GLU A 131 9.05 8.07 -11.13
N PRO A 132 8.70 7.40 -12.25
CA PRO A 132 9.42 6.21 -12.69
C PRO A 132 10.84 6.57 -13.14
N GLN A 133 11.81 5.76 -12.71
CA GLN A 133 13.19 5.84 -13.17
C GLN A 133 13.38 4.81 -14.29
N MET A 134 13.40 5.30 -15.53
CA MET A 134 13.56 4.45 -16.71
C MET A 134 15.02 4.00 -16.87
N PRO A 135 15.26 2.80 -17.44
CA PRO A 135 16.61 2.34 -17.73
C PRO A 135 17.32 3.32 -18.69
N SER A 136 18.64 3.45 -18.54
CA SER A 136 19.45 4.30 -19.43
C SER A 136 19.55 3.76 -20.85
N GLU A 137 19.41 2.43 -21.00
CA GLU A 137 19.35 1.76 -22.29
C GLU A 137 17.92 1.33 -22.56
N THR A 138 17.29 1.92 -23.58
CA THR A 138 15.93 1.62 -23.97
C THR A 138 15.89 0.55 -25.05
N MET A 139 14.90 -0.33 -24.98
CA MET A 139 14.63 -1.27 -26.06
C MET A 139 14.07 -0.48 -27.26
N GLN A 140 14.72 -0.62 -28.41
CA GLN A 140 14.31 0.13 -29.60
C GLN A 140 12.97 -0.34 -30.18
N GLU A 141 12.58 -1.59 -29.91
CA GLU A 141 11.35 -2.18 -30.43
C GLU A 141 10.68 -3.08 -29.38
N CYS A 142 9.38 -2.87 -29.14
CA CYS A 142 8.55 -3.83 -28.42
C CYS A 142 7.40 -4.33 -29.30
N PHE A 143 7.16 -5.64 -29.25
CA PHE A 143 6.05 -6.27 -29.97
C PHE A 143 4.68 -5.82 -29.42
N ALA A 144 4.61 -5.49 -28.13
CA ALA A 144 3.44 -4.95 -27.48
C ALA A 144 3.86 -4.11 -26.27
N PRO A 145 3.08 -3.07 -25.91
CA PRO A 145 3.39 -2.24 -24.75
C PRO A 145 3.29 -3.06 -23.45
N VAL A 146 4.13 -2.70 -22.48
CA VAL A 146 4.18 -3.22 -21.12
C VAL A 146 3.61 -2.18 -20.19
N THR A 147 2.58 -2.55 -19.43
CA THR A 147 2.04 -1.74 -18.34
C THR A 147 2.84 -2.03 -17.08
N SER A 148 3.30 -0.98 -16.40
CA SER A 148 4.06 -1.08 -15.16
C SER A 148 3.36 -0.33 -14.03
N VAL A 149 3.16 -1.02 -12.91
CA VAL A 149 2.54 -0.52 -11.69
C VAL A 149 3.59 -0.49 -10.60
N ALA A 150 3.83 0.68 -10.03
CA ALA A 150 4.71 0.81 -8.87
C ALA A 150 3.89 0.66 -7.59
N LEU A 151 4.43 -0.10 -6.63
CA LEU A 151 3.90 -0.29 -5.29
C LEU A 151 4.94 0.22 -4.28
N VAL A 152 4.51 1.12 -3.40
CA VAL A 152 5.39 1.77 -2.41
C VAL A 152 4.72 1.73 -1.05
N ALA A 153 5.47 1.35 -0.02
CA ALA A 153 5.11 1.61 1.36
C ALA A 153 5.54 3.04 1.68
N ALA A 154 4.62 3.92 2.05
CA ALA A 154 4.97 5.29 2.47
C ALA A 154 4.23 5.67 3.77
N PRO A 155 4.78 6.63 4.56
CA PRO A 155 4.13 7.07 5.79
C PRO A 155 2.66 7.45 5.55
N ALA A 156 1.77 6.90 6.37
CA ALA A 156 0.35 7.23 6.32
C ALA A 156 0.13 8.58 7.04
N PRO A 157 -0.63 9.52 6.46
CA PRO A 157 -1.03 10.71 7.18
C PRO A 157 -1.75 10.31 8.47
N VAL A 158 -1.30 10.86 9.61
CA VAL A 158 -1.97 10.62 10.89
C VAL A 158 -3.33 11.30 10.83
N ARG A 159 -4.41 10.53 10.77
CA ARG A 159 -5.77 11.08 10.91
C ARG A 159 -5.93 11.52 12.36
N GLY A 160 -5.80 12.83 12.59
CA GLY A 160 -6.13 13.48 13.86
C GLY A 160 -7.63 13.54 14.12
#